data_AF-A0A924D375-F1
#
_entry.id   AF-A0A924D375-F1
#
_cell.length_a   1.000
_cell.length_b   1.000
_cell.length_c   1.000
_cell.angle_alpha   90.00
_cell.angle_beta   90.00
_cell.angle_gamma   90.00
#
_symmetry.space_group_name_H-M   'P 1'
#
loop_
_entity.id
_entity.type
_entity.pdbx_description
1 polymer ?
#
loop_
_entity_poly.entity_id
_entity_poly.type
_entity_poly.pdbx_seq_one_letter_code
_entity_poly.pdbx_strand_id
1 'polypeptide(L)'
;MAVFGFLLAFAVSILAIVITWNVSNFFLARREFYVKSRYQILMIKLGWCASIGFFSFLITFNLIVPKSERDNWKKANQTNERH
;
A
#
# COMPACT_ATOMS: atom_id res chain seq x y z
N MET A 1 9.30 10.93 -15.69
CA MET A 1 8.92 9.49 -15.67
C MET A 1 8.24 9.11 -14.35
N ALA A 2 8.48 9.86 -13.25
CA ALA A 2 7.80 9.70 -11.96
C ALA A 2 6.25 9.58 -11.98
N VAL A 3 5.51 10.36 -12.77
CA VAL A 3 4.02 10.32 -12.77
C VAL A 3 3.48 8.98 -13.27
N PHE A 4 4.11 8.41 -14.30
CA PHE A 4 3.74 7.10 -14.83
C PHE A 4 4.02 6.00 -13.80
N GLY A 5 5.16 6.07 -13.10
CA GLY A 5 5.48 5.13 -12.02
C GLY A 5 4.51 5.22 -10.84
N PHE A 6 4.06 6.42 -10.50
CA PHE A 6 3.03 6.64 -9.48
C PHE A 6 1.68 6.01 -9.86
N LEU A 7 1.23 6.21 -11.10
CA LEU A 7 -0.03 5.63 -11.61
C LEU A 7 0.03 4.09 -11.60
N LEU A 8 1.17 3.51 -11.96
CA LEU A 8 1.38 2.07 -11.98
C LEU A 8 1.39 1.49 -10.56
N ALA A 9 2.09 2.15 -9.63
CA ALA A 9 2.08 1.78 -8.21
C ALA A 9 0.67 1.85 -7.60
N PHE A 10 -0.12 2.85 -7.99
CA PHE A 10 -1.50 3.00 -7.56
C PHE A 10 -2.40 1.88 -8.09
N ALA A 11 -2.28 1.54 -9.38
CA ALA A 11 -3.04 0.45 -9.99
C ALA A 11 -2.73 -0.92 -9.34
N VAL A 12 -1.46 -1.20 -9.05
CA VAL A 12 -1.03 -2.43 -8.37
C VAL A 12 -1.55 -2.47 -6.92
N SER A 13 -1.53 -1.32 -6.21
CA SER A 13 -2.08 -1.23 -4.86
C SER A 13 -3.59 -1.52 -4.83
N ILE A 14 -4.36 -1.00 -5.78
CA ILE A 14 -5.80 -1.30 -5.90
C ILE A 14 -6.03 -2.80 -6.13
N LEU A 15 -5.28 -3.41 -7.05
CA LEU A 15 -5.36 -4.86 -7.31
C LEU A 15 -5.05 -5.68 -6.07
N ALA A 16 -4.01 -5.31 -5.31
CA ALA A 16 -3.67 -5.96 -4.05
C ALA A 16 -4.80 -5.85 -3.02
N ILE A 17 -5.43 -4.68 -2.87
CA ILE A 17 -6.57 -4.47 -1.98
C ILE A 17 -7.75 -5.37 -2.34
N VAL A 18 -8.08 -5.50 -3.64
CA VAL A 18 -9.18 -6.36 -4.11
C VAL A 18 -8.90 -7.83 -3.81
N ILE A 19 -7.67 -8.30 -4.07
CA ILE A 19 -7.26 -9.67 -3.77
C ILE A 19 -7.33 -9.92 -2.26
N THR A 20 -6.80 -9.00 -1.44
CA THR A 20 -6.86 -9.09 0.02
C THR A 20 -8.30 -9.12 0.52
N TRP A 21 -9.21 -8.33 -0.04
CA TRP A 21 -10.61 -8.36 0.35
C TRP A 21 -11.22 -9.75 0.14
N ASN A 22 -10.95 -10.37 -1.02
CA ASN A 22 -11.40 -11.73 -1.30
C ASN A 22 -10.74 -12.77 -0.38
N VAL A 23 -9.43 -12.68 -0.18
CA VAL A 23 -8.64 -13.62 0.63
C VAL A 23 -8.92 -13.47 2.12
N SER A 24 -9.29 -12.29 2.60
CA SER A 24 -9.59 -12.02 4.01
C SER A 24 -10.75 -12.87 4.55
N ASN A 25 -11.68 -13.28 3.67
CA ASN A 25 -12.75 -14.22 4.02
C ASN A 25 -12.21 -15.59 4.45
N PHE A 26 -11.06 -16.00 3.91
CA PHE A 26 -10.44 -17.29 4.21
C PHE A 26 -9.66 -17.26 5.52
N PHE A 27 -8.99 -16.15 5.82
CA PHE A 27 -8.20 -15.99 7.05
C PHE A 27 -9.03 -15.65 8.29
N LEU A 28 -10.27 -15.17 8.12
CA LEU A 28 -11.20 -15.01 9.23
C LEU A 28 -11.69 -16.38 9.69
N ALA A 29 -11.11 -16.87 10.79
CA ALA A 29 -11.53 -18.10 11.42
C ALA A 29 -13.02 -18.05 11.76
N ARG A 30 -13.77 -19.11 11.37
CA ARG A 30 -15.22 -19.23 11.60
C ARG A 30 -15.63 -19.01 13.07
N ARG A 31 -14.71 -19.23 14.02
CA ARG A 31 -14.88 -18.96 15.47
C ARG A 31 -15.05 -17.49 15.82
N GLU A 32 -14.39 -16.57 15.11
CA GLU A 32 -14.44 -15.14 15.41
C GLU A 32 -15.83 -14.55 15.12
N PHE A 33 -16.57 -15.14 14.17
CA PHE A 33 -17.93 -14.71 13.81
C PHE A 33 -18.98 -14.95 14.89
N TYR A 34 -18.72 -15.85 15.84
CA TYR A 34 -19.66 -16.17 16.92
C TYR A 34 -19.37 -15.41 18.22
N VAL A 35 -18.16 -14.87 18.38
CA VAL A 35 -17.69 -14.23 19.62
C VAL A 35 -17.58 -12.71 19.47
N LYS A 36 -17.31 -12.20 18.27
CA LYS A 36 -17.12 -10.77 18.02
C LYS A 36 -18.31 -10.16 17.25
N SER A 37 -18.61 -8.90 17.56
CA SER A 37 -19.62 -8.12 16.83
C SER A 37 -19.24 -7.96 15.35
N ARG A 38 -20.24 -7.91 14.46
CA ARG A 38 -20.07 -7.72 13.01
C ARG A 38 -19.18 -6.51 12.68
N TYR A 39 -19.23 -5.46 13.51
CA TYR A 39 -18.39 -4.27 13.38
C TYR A 39 -16.89 -4.54 13.62
N GLN A 40 -16.54 -5.37 14.61
CA GLN A 40 -15.14 -5.70 14.87
C GLN A 40 -14.53 -6.53 13.73
N ILE A 41 -15.32 -7.43 13.14
CA ILE A 41 -14.90 -8.25 12.00
C ILE A 41 -14.66 -7.37 10.75
N LEU A 42 -15.53 -6.38 10.53
CA LEU A 42 -15.34 -5.37 9.49
C LEU A 42 -14.08 -4.53 9.73
N MET A 43 -13.84 -4.07 10.95
CA MET A 43 -12.63 -3.31 11.29
C MET A 43 -11.36 -4.11 11.05
N ILE A 44 -11.35 -5.41 11.41
CA ILE A 44 -10.23 -6.30 11.13
C ILE A 44 -10.00 -6.40 9.62
N LYS A 45 -11.04 -6.68 8.81
CA LYS A 45 -10.90 -6.72 7.35
C LYS A 45 -10.34 -5.43 6.76
N LEU A 46 -10.86 -4.28 7.20
CA LEU A 46 -10.37 -2.99 6.74
C LEU A 46 -8.90 -2.78 7.12
N GLY A 47 -8.50 -3.18 8.33
CA GLY A 47 -7.11 -3.12 8.77
C GLY A 47 -6.17 -3.95 7.89
N TRP A 48 -6.57 -5.18 7.54
CA TRP A 48 -5.81 -6.05 6.64
C TRP A 48 -5.70 -5.44 5.23
N CYS A 49 -6.79 -4.89 4.69
CA CYS A 49 -6.79 -4.25 3.38
C CYS A 49 -5.91 -2.99 3.36
N ALA A 50 -6.00 -2.15 4.39
CA ALA A 50 -5.18 -0.95 4.51
C ALA A 50 -3.70 -1.30 4.64
N SER A 51 -3.36 -2.30 5.47
CA SER A 51 -1.97 -2.73 5.68
C SER A 51 -1.35 -3.28 4.39
N ILE A 52 -2.05 -4.16 3.66
CA ILE A 52 -1.54 -4.73 2.41
C ILE A 52 -1.51 -3.71 1.28
N GLY A 53 -2.52 -2.84 1.17
CA GLY A 53 -2.52 -1.74 0.19
C GLY A 53 -1.32 -0.81 0.38
N PHE A 54 -1.02 -0.45 1.64
CA PHE A 54 0.13 0.40 1.99
C PHE A 54 1.47 -0.30 1.73
N PHE A 55 1.62 -1.56 2.13
CA PHE A 55 2.84 -2.34 1.88
C PHE A 55 3.10 -2.52 0.38
N SER A 56 2.07 -2.90 -0.37
CA SER A 56 2.15 -3.07 -1.83
C SER A 56 2.52 -1.77 -2.52
N PHE A 57 1.97 -0.64 -2.07
CA PHE A 57 2.32 0.67 -2.60
C PHE A 57 3.79 1.01 -2.31
N LEU A 58 4.28 0.84 -1.08
CA LEU A 58 5.67 1.12 -0.71
C LEU A 58 6.69 0.25 -1.46
N ILE A 59 6.38 -1.04 -1.62
CA ILE A 59 7.24 -1.97 -2.38
C ILE A 59 7.28 -1.55 -3.84
N THR A 60 6.10 -1.36 -4.45
CA THR A 60 6.01 -0.99 -5.87
C THR A 60 6.66 0.36 -6.14
N PHE A 61 6.50 1.33 -5.24
CA PHE A 61 7.17 2.62 -5.34
C PHE A 61 8.69 2.49 -5.25
N ASN A 62 9.22 1.68 -4.33
CA ASN A 62 10.66 1.43 -4.24
C ASN A 62 11.24 0.71 -5.46
N LEU A 63 10.46 -0.14 -6.11
CA LEU A 63 10.89 -0.99 -7.21
C LEU A 63 10.79 -0.28 -8.56
N ILE A 64 9.73 0.52 -8.76
CA ILE A 64 9.47 1.26 -9.99
C ILE A 64 10.22 2.60 -10.03
N VAL A 65 10.42 3.28 -8.90
CA VAL A 65 11.17 4.56 -8.89
C VAL A 65 12.66 4.24 -8.91
N PRO A 66 13.37 4.50 -10.03
CA PRO A 66 14.79 4.21 -10.12
C PRO A 66 15.56 5.08 -9.11
N LYS A 67 16.59 4.49 -8.51
CA LYS A 67 17.45 5.14 -7.49
C LYS A 67 17.97 6.51 -7.94
N SER A 68 18.19 6.69 -9.26
CA SER A 68 18.65 7.95 -9.85
C SER A 68 17.64 9.11 -9.75
N GLU A 69 16.32 8.88 -9.79
CA GLU A 69 15.32 9.94 -9.65
C GLU A 69 15.21 10.38 -8.17
N ARG A 70 15.39 9.46 -7.20
CA ARG A 70 15.49 9.77 -5.76
C ARG A 70 16.72 10.61 -5.41
N ASP A 71 17.86 10.30 -6.00
CA ASP A 71 19.10 11.03 -5.75
C ASP A 71 19.08 12.44 -6.38
N ASN A 72 18.44 12.60 -7.53
CA ASN A 72 18.22 13.93 -8.14
C ASN A 72 17.29 14.82 -7.29
N TRP A 73 16.23 14.27 -6.71
CA TRP A 73 15.36 15.00 -5.77
C TRP A 73 16.11 15.43 -4.50
N LYS A 74 16.96 14.57 -3.94
CA LYS A 74 17.82 14.96 -2.81
C LYS A 74 18.81 16.06 -3.18
N LYS A 75 19.45 15.97 -4.34
CA LYS A 75 20.40 16.98 -4.82
C LYS A 75 19.74 18.33 -5.07
N ALA A 76 18.55 18.36 -5.67
CA ALA A 76 17.78 19.58 -5.91
C ALA A 76 17.40 20.31 -4.61
N ASN A 77 16.99 19.56 -3.57
CA ASN A 77 16.73 20.17 -2.25
C ASN A 77 18.02 20.64 -1.55
N GLN A 78 19.12 19.91 -1.68
CA GLN A 78 20.42 20.32 -1.12
C GLN A 78 21.03 21.57 -1.79
N THR A 79 20.68 21.86 -3.04
CA THR A 79 21.11 23.09 -3.72
C THR A 79 20.27 24.29 -3.33
N ASN A 80 19.00 24.08 -2.98
CA ASN A 80 18.08 25.13 -2.57
C ASN A 80 18.36 25.67 -1.15
N GLU A 81 18.94 24.85 -0.27
CA GLU A 81 19.38 25.27 1.08
C GLU A 81 20.72 26.03 1.10
N ARG A 82 21.41 26.11 -0.04
CA ARG A 82 22.72 26.79 -0.16
C ARG A 82 22.63 28.18 -0.80
N HIS A 83 21.43 28.65 -1.12
CA HIS A 83 21.17 29.98 -1.68
C HIS A 83 20.41 30.86 -0.70
#